data_AF-A0A380NWW3-F1
#
_entry.id   AF-A0A380NWW3-F1
#
_cell.length_a   1.000
_cell.length_b   1.000
_cell.length_c   1.000
_cell.angle_alpha   90.00
_cell.angle_beta   90.00
_cell.angle_gamma   90.00
#
_symmetry.space_group_name_H-M   'P 1'
#
loop_
_entity.id
_entity.type
_entity.pdbx_description
1 polymer ?
#
loop_
_entity_poly.entity_id
_entity_poly.type
_entity_poly.pdbx_seq_one_letter_code
_entity_poly.pdbx_strand_id
1 'polypeptide(L)'
;MRPGKITPEQIEVILGTDVEAGQHAVKADEVPKAPGMKYRHYAPDKDVYMVTKDEWTQAVIWAQSQLDPVGIMLTNDLIAEHQLSEMDFVWSLGPDADSAAAKLFAGLRHFDAQPNINTILVAKMPETSANAAYNNRLNKAAGGQDVSELLED
;
A
#
# COMPACT_ATOMS: atom_id res chain seq x y z
N MET A 1 -15.97 -6.06 10.55
CA MET A 1 -15.65 -6.92 9.37
C MET A 1 -14.35 -6.41 8.73
N ARG A 2 -13.49 -7.28 8.19
CA ARG A 2 -12.31 -6.83 7.40
C ARG A 2 -12.78 -6.54 5.97
N PRO A 3 -12.54 -5.34 5.41
CA PRO A 3 -12.84 -5.06 4.00
C PRO A 3 -12.08 -6.03 3.10
N GLY A 4 -12.81 -6.77 2.26
CA GLY A 4 -12.29 -7.78 1.36
C GLY A 4 -12.86 -7.61 -0.04
N LYS A 5 -12.61 -8.59 -0.92
CA LYS A 5 -13.14 -8.61 -2.30
C LYS A 5 -14.68 -8.61 -2.34
N ILE A 6 -15.30 -9.13 -1.28
CA ILE A 6 -16.74 -9.11 -1.12
C ILE A 6 -17.11 -7.82 -0.39
N THR A 7 -17.91 -6.98 -1.04
CA THR A 7 -18.38 -5.72 -0.46
C THR A 7 -19.55 -5.99 0.50
N PRO A 8 -19.81 -5.11 1.49
CA PRO A 8 -20.97 -5.23 2.37
C PRO A 8 -22.28 -5.37 1.60
N GLU A 9 -22.44 -4.63 0.50
CA GLU A 9 -23.64 -4.63 -0.35
C GLU A 9 -23.86 -6.00 -1.01
N GLN A 10 -22.79 -6.68 -1.42
CA GLN A 10 -22.87 -8.04 -1.96
C GLN A 10 -23.30 -9.06 -0.90
N ILE A 11 -23.05 -8.80 0.37
CA ILE A 11 -23.46 -9.65 1.50
C ILE A 11 -24.92 -9.36 1.86
N GLU A 12 -25.31 -8.08 1.88
CA GLU A 12 -26.69 -7.63 2.18
C GLU A 12 -27.70 -8.20 1.18
N VAL A 13 -27.35 -8.25 -0.11
CA VAL A 13 -28.19 -8.85 -1.16
C VAL A 13 -28.51 -10.32 -0.88
N ILE A 14 -27.58 -11.07 -0.29
CA ILE A 14 -27.76 -12.50 0.01
C ILE A 14 -28.48 -12.70 1.34
N LEU A 15 -28.16 -11.88 2.35
CA LEU A 15 -28.70 -12.03 3.72
C LEU A 15 -30.07 -11.37 3.89
N GLY A 16 -30.45 -10.42 3.05
CA GLY A 16 -31.72 -9.68 3.17
C GLY A 16 -31.81 -8.80 4.42
N THR A 17 -30.67 -8.44 5.01
CA THR A 17 -30.56 -7.56 6.19
C THR A 17 -29.31 -6.69 6.07
N ASP A 18 -29.35 -5.49 6.64
CA ASP A 18 -28.20 -4.58 6.68
C ASP A 18 -27.03 -5.21 7.45
N VAL A 19 -25.82 -5.05 6.90
CA VAL A 19 -24.59 -5.57 7.50
C VAL A 19 -23.79 -4.40 8.06
N GLU A 20 -23.74 -4.26 9.38
CA GLU A 20 -22.88 -3.26 10.02
C GLU A 20 -21.40 -3.55 9.71
N ALA A 21 -20.82 -2.73 8.82
CA ALA A 21 -19.40 -2.67 8.58
C ALA A 21 -18.72 -2.04 9.81
N GLY A 22 -18.56 -2.83 10.88
CA GLY A 22 -17.94 -2.36 12.12
C GLY A 22 -16.54 -1.81 11.87
N GLN A 23 -16.42 -0.48 11.72
CA GLN A 23 -15.20 0.29 11.83
C GLN A 23 -14.89 0.49 13.31
N HIS A 24 -14.54 -0.58 14.01
CA HIS A 24 -13.90 -0.43 15.32
C HIS A 24 -12.41 -0.18 15.06
N ALA A 25 -12.03 1.11 15.11
CA ALA A 25 -10.65 1.47 15.38
C ALA A 25 -10.30 0.91 16.77
N VAL A 26 -9.46 -0.12 16.80
CA VAL A 26 -9.02 -0.74 18.03
C VAL A 26 -8.17 0.28 18.78
N LYS A 27 -8.68 0.78 19.91
CA LYS A 27 -7.89 1.56 20.87
C LYS A 27 -6.73 0.70 21.36
N ALA A 28 -5.58 1.33 21.60
CA ALA A 28 -4.27 0.72 21.81
C ALA A 28 -4.14 -0.25 23.01
N ASP A 29 -5.21 -0.57 23.74
CA ASP A 29 -5.15 -1.25 25.04
C ASP A 29 -6.13 -2.44 25.20
N GLU A 30 -6.68 -3.00 24.12
CA GLU A 30 -7.50 -4.22 24.21
C GLU A 30 -6.70 -5.49 23.92
N VAL A 31 -6.81 -6.46 24.82
CA VAL A 31 -6.25 -7.81 24.65
C VAL A 31 -6.85 -8.45 23.39
N PRO A 32 -6.02 -8.94 22.44
CA PRO A 32 -6.49 -9.49 21.19
C PRO A 32 -7.48 -10.65 21.34
N LYS A 33 -8.67 -10.49 20.78
CA LYS A 33 -9.68 -11.56 20.67
C LYS A 33 -9.44 -12.51 19.47
N ALA A 34 -8.36 -12.30 18.70
CA ALA A 34 -8.03 -13.14 17.54
C ALA A 34 -6.50 -13.21 17.26
N PRO A 35 -5.99 -14.31 16.67
CA PRO A 35 -4.59 -14.42 16.25
C PRO A 35 -4.23 -13.35 15.21
N GLY A 36 -3.05 -12.72 15.35
CA GLY A 36 -2.51 -11.73 14.40
C GLY A 36 -2.61 -10.26 14.80
N MET A 37 -3.01 -9.94 16.03
CA MET A 37 -3.11 -8.56 16.54
C MET A 37 -1.87 -8.07 17.29
N LYS A 38 -0.99 -8.97 17.76
CA LYS A 38 0.13 -8.63 18.65
C LYS A 38 1.51 -8.63 17.96
N TYR A 39 1.59 -9.18 16.75
CA TYR A 39 2.82 -9.23 15.98
C TYR A 39 2.59 -8.51 14.65
N ARG A 40 3.48 -7.58 14.27
CA ARG A 40 3.57 -6.98 12.93
C ARG A 40 3.88 -8.08 11.91
N HIS A 41 2.92 -8.97 11.63
CA HIS A 41 3.07 -10.02 10.63
C HIS A 41 2.91 -9.49 9.19
N TYR A 42 2.67 -8.18 9.02
CA TYR A 42 2.32 -7.56 7.74
C TYR A 42 2.86 -6.14 7.54
N ALA A 43 3.50 -5.53 8.55
CA ALA A 43 4.10 -4.22 8.37
C ALA A 43 5.57 -4.45 8.00
N PRO A 44 6.02 -3.99 6.81
CA PRO A 44 7.41 -4.12 6.37
C PRO A 44 8.37 -3.55 7.42
N ASP A 45 9.62 -4.02 7.35
CA ASP A 45 10.71 -3.53 8.19
C ASP A 45 11.22 -2.18 7.68
N LYS A 46 10.98 -1.89 6.39
CA LYS A 46 11.32 -0.63 5.74
C LYS A 46 10.22 0.42 5.93
N ASP A 47 10.59 1.70 5.86
CA ASP A 47 9.62 2.79 5.85
C ASP A 47 8.85 2.79 4.53
N VAL A 48 7.53 2.94 4.58
CA VAL A 48 6.66 2.83 3.40
C VAL A 48 5.79 4.05 3.29
N TYR A 49 5.94 4.77 2.18
CA TYR A 49 5.18 5.98 1.91
C TYR A 49 4.23 5.76 0.74
N MET A 50 2.99 6.17 0.94
CA MET A 50 1.98 6.14 -0.12
C MET A 50 2.12 7.36 -1.01
N VAL A 51 2.05 7.18 -2.33
CA VAL A 51 2.22 8.27 -3.30
C VAL A 51 0.99 8.33 -4.20
N THR A 52 0.36 9.49 -4.30
CA THR A 52 -0.74 9.71 -5.28
C THR A 52 -0.18 9.87 -6.69
N LYS A 53 -1.05 9.80 -7.71
CA LYS A 53 -0.61 9.88 -9.11
C LYS A 53 0.15 11.19 -9.39
N ASP A 54 -0.34 12.31 -8.86
CA ASP A 54 0.16 13.65 -9.12
C ASP A 54 1.49 13.97 -8.41
N GLU A 55 1.84 13.23 -7.35
CA GLU A 55 3.06 13.45 -6.58
C GLU A 55 4.27 12.65 -7.11
N TRP A 56 4.07 11.75 -8.07
CA TRP A 56 5.14 10.84 -8.52
C TRP A 56 6.33 11.55 -9.15
N THR A 57 6.13 12.70 -9.78
CA THR A 57 7.25 13.47 -10.34
C THR A 57 8.18 13.94 -9.22
N GLN A 58 7.63 14.54 -8.16
CA GLN A 58 8.41 15.00 -7.01
C GLN A 58 8.99 13.81 -6.23
N ALA A 59 8.21 12.74 -6.05
CA ALA A 59 8.63 11.54 -5.34
C ALA A 59 9.83 10.85 -6.03
N VAL A 60 9.86 10.79 -7.36
CA VAL A 60 11.00 10.26 -8.12
C VAL A 60 12.23 11.16 -7.98
N ILE A 61 12.06 12.48 -8.05
CA ILE A 61 13.16 13.43 -7.85
C ILE A 61 13.76 13.27 -6.44
N TRP A 62 12.90 13.18 -5.42
CA TRP A 62 13.32 12.94 -4.04
C TRP A 62 14.04 11.61 -3.90
N ALA A 63 13.52 10.54 -4.50
CA ALA A 63 14.15 9.22 -4.46
C ALA A 63 15.55 9.21 -5.09
N GLN A 64 15.75 9.98 -6.18
CA GLN A 64 17.04 10.12 -6.84
C GLN A 64 18.04 10.99 -6.07
N SER A 65 17.58 11.84 -5.14
CA SER A 65 18.47 12.67 -4.31
C SER A 65 18.97 11.94 -3.06
N GLN A 66 18.41 10.76 -2.74
CA GLN A 66 18.83 9.96 -1.60
C GLN A 66 20.18 9.29 -1.85
N LEU A 67 20.95 9.10 -0.76
CA LEU A 67 22.23 8.40 -0.79
C LEU A 67 22.04 6.88 -0.98
N ASP A 68 21.02 6.33 -0.34
CA ASP A 68 20.63 4.93 -0.45
C ASP A 68 19.52 4.77 -1.49
N PRO A 69 19.48 3.64 -2.24
CA PRO A 69 18.42 3.39 -3.20
C PRO A 69 17.06 3.28 -2.50
N VAL A 70 16.06 3.89 -3.11
CA VAL A 70 14.67 3.85 -2.67
C VAL A 70 13.91 2.83 -3.51
N GLY A 71 13.20 1.91 -2.85
CA GLY A 71 12.33 0.96 -3.53
C GLY A 71 11.11 1.67 -4.10
N ILE A 72 10.72 1.38 -5.34
CA ILE A 72 9.60 2.02 -6.02
C ILE A 72 8.61 0.97 -6.50
N MET A 73 7.36 1.07 -6.06
CA MET A 73 6.27 0.16 -6.42
C MET A 73 5.18 0.92 -7.19
N LEU A 74 5.06 0.62 -8.49
CA LEU A 74 4.25 1.39 -9.43
C LEU A 74 3.37 0.50 -10.29
N THR A 75 2.26 1.06 -10.80
CA THR A 75 1.53 0.43 -11.91
C THR A 75 2.33 0.50 -13.20
N ASN A 76 2.03 -0.38 -14.16
CA ASN A 76 2.76 -0.43 -15.43
C ASN A 76 2.76 0.91 -16.18
N ASP A 77 1.63 1.62 -16.16
CA ASP A 77 1.49 2.90 -16.84
C ASP A 77 2.39 3.97 -16.20
N LEU A 78 2.49 4.01 -14.87
CA LEU A 78 3.37 4.94 -14.17
C LEU A 78 4.85 4.60 -14.36
N ILE A 79 5.21 3.32 -14.44
CA ILE A 79 6.58 2.90 -14.77
C ILE A 79 6.97 3.43 -16.15
N ALA A 80 6.08 3.30 -17.13
CA ALA A 80 6.31 3.81 -18.48
C ALA A 80 6.35 5.34 -18.51
N GLU A 81 5.43 6.02 -17.81
CA GLU A 81 5.34 7.48 -17.71
C GLU A 81 6.64 8.09 -17.17
N HIS A 82 7.24 7.48 -16.14
CA HIS A 82 8.46 7.97 -15.51
C HIS A 82 9.76 7.32 -16.02
N GLN A 83 9.69 6.49 -17.07
CA GLN A 83 10.85 5.81 -17.68
C GLN A 83 11.67 4.98 -16.67
N LEU A 84 10.98 4.30 -15.75
CA LEU A 84 11.58 3.52 -14.65
C LEU A 84 11.73 2.03 -14.99
N SER A 85 11.56 1.66 -16.25
CA SER A 85 11.70 0.28 -16.72
C SER A 85 13.11 -0.25 -16.47
N GLU A 86 13.22 -1.54 -16.13
CA GLU A 86 14.49 -2.27 -15.98
C GLU A 86 15.38 -1.83 -14.80
N MET A 87 14.88 -0.99 -13.90
CA MET A 87 15.59 -0.61 -12.67
C MET A 87 15.42 -1.69 -11.59
N ASP A 88 16.52 -2.12 -10.98
CA ASP A 88 16.53 -3.19 -9.96
C ASP A 88 15.75 -2.83 -8.68
N PHE A 89 15.53 -1.53 -8.44
CA PHE A 89 14.77 -1.00 -7.31
C PHE A 89 13.29 -0.70 -7.67
N VAL A 90 12.80 -1.16 -8.82
CA VAL A 90 11.42 -0.95 -9.27
C VAL A 90 10.64 -2.26 -9.31
N TRP A 91 9.45 -2.26 -8.70
CA TRP A 91 8.53 -3.40 -8.67
C TRP A 91 7.19 -3.05 -9.31
N SER A 92 6.79 -3.82 -10.33
CA SER A 92 5.50 -3.66 -11.00
C SER A 92 4.35 -4.22 -10.15
N LEU A 93 3.38 -3.36 -9.84
CA LEU A 93 2.08 -3.71 -9.30
C LEU A 93 1.13 -4.27 -10.37
N GLY A 94 1.49 -4.21 -11.66
CA GLY A 94 0.63 -4.60 -12.77
C GLY A 94 -0.23 -3.45 -13.30
N PRO A 95 -1.18 -3.75 -14.19
CA PRO A 95 -1.97 -2.74 -14.89
C PRO A 95 -3.17 -2.22 -14.09
N ASP A 96 -3.63 -2.96 -13.08
CA ASP A 96 -4.89 -2.69 -12.37
C ASP A 96 -4.80 -2.96 -10.87
N ALA A 97 -5.84 -2.53 -10.14
CA ALA A 97 -5.91 -2.68 -8.69
C ALA A 97 -5.97 -4.14 -8.23
N ASP A 98 -6.54 -5.04 -9.04
CA ASP A 98 -6.59 -6.47 -8.73
C ASP A 98 -5.19 -7.09 -8.75
N SER A 99 -4.43 -6.81 -9.81
CA SER A 99 -3.02 -7.18 -9.93
C SER A 99 -2.19 -6.56 -8.82
N ALA A 100 -2.43 -5.29 -8.51
CA ALA A 100 -1.70 -4.58 -7.48
C ALA A 100 -1.96 -5.18 -6.09
N ALA A 101 -3.21 -5.52 -5.78
CA ALA A 101 -3.57 -6.18 -4.53
C ALA A 101 -2.92 -7.56 -4.40
N ALA A 102 -2.77 -8.30 -5.50
CA ALA A 102 -2.08 -9.58 -5.51
C ALA A 102 -0.56 -9.43 -5.33
N LYS A 103 0.04 -8.37 -5.87
CA LYS A 103 1.49 -8.16 -5.89
C LYS A 103 2.04 -7.30 -4.75
N LEU A 104 1.21 -6.50 -4.07
CA LEU A 104 1.64 -5.56 -3.02
C LEU A 104 2.53 -6.23 -1.98
N PHE A 105 2.06 -7.30 -1.34
CA PHE A 105 2.84 -7.97 -0.29
C PHE A 105 4.05 -8.75 -0.83
N ALA A 106 4.06 -9.10 -2.11
CA ALA A 106 5.24 -9.72 -2.72
C ALA A 106 6.33 -8.67 -2.94
N GLY A 107 5.98 -7.48 -3.42
CA GLY A 107 6.92 -6.37 -3.60
C GLY A 107 7.47 -5.83 -2.28
N LEU A 108 6.61 -5.66 -1.26
CA LEU A 108 7.08 -5.25 0.07
C LEU A 108 8.10 -6.24 0.64
N ARG A 109 7.81 -7.55 0.60
CA ARG A 109 8.74 -8.59 1.05
C ARG A 109 10.02 -8.67 0.21
N HIS A 110 9.91 -8.38 -1.09
CA HIS A 110 11.06 -8.34 -1.98
C HIS A 110 12.04 -7.24 -1.54
N PHE A 111 11.54 -6.05 -1.19
CA PHE A 111 12.38 -4.95 -0.70
C PHE A 111 12.81 -5.09 0.76
N ASP A 112 12.01 -5.71 1.63
CA ASP A 112 12.45 -6.07 3.00
C ASP A 112 13.70 -6.94 2.99
N ALA A 113 13.83 -7.84 1.99
CA ALA A 113 15.00 -8.70 1.83
C ALA A 113 16.25 -7.97 1.31
N GLN A 114 16.13 -6.71 0.88
CA GLN A 114 17.25 -5.91 0.39
C GLN A 114 17.83 -5.04 1.51
N PRO A 115 19.10 -5.23 1.90
CA PRO A 115 19.69 -4.53 3.05
C PRO A 115 19.96 -3.05 2.78
N ASN A 116 20.10 -2.65 1.52
CA ASN A 116 20.43 -1.29 1.08
C ASN A 116 19.19 -0.42 0.78
N ILE A 117 17.99 -0.98 0.86
CA ILE A 117 16.74 -0.22 0.68
C ILE A 117 16.15 0.00 2.07
N ASN A 118 16.00 1.25 2.48
CA ASN A 118 15.42 1.62 3.77
C ASN A 118 14.03 2.25 3.64
N THR A 119 13.71 2.76 2.45
CA THR A 119 12.45 3.44 2.15
C THR A 119 11.84 2.84 0.88
N ILE A 120 10.51 2.67 0.88
CA ILE A 120 9.74 2.19 -0.25
C ILE A 120 8.61 3.19 -0.55
N LEU A 121 8.53 3.63 -1.79
CA LEU A 121 7.44 4.45 -2.31
C LEU A 121 6.44 3.56 -3.04
N VAL A 122 5.15 3.65 -2.70
CA VAL A 122 4.13 2.76 -3.26
C VAL A 122 2.93 3.53 -3.80
N ALA A 123 2.53 3.20 -5.03
CA ALA A 123 1.44 3.91 -5.69
C ALA A 123 0.09 3.63 -5.02
N LYS A 124 -0.62 4.70 -4.68
CA LYS A 124 -2.04 4.67 -4.36
C LYS A 124 -2.84 4.45 -5.65
N MET A 125 -3.94 3.72 -5.52
CA MET A 125 -4.92 3.62 -6.59
C MET A 125 -5.93 4.76 -6.46
N PRO A 126 -6.63 5.14 -7.55
CA PRO A 126 -7.69 6.15 -7.49
C PRO A 126 -8.73 5.83 -6.40
N GLU A 127 -9.17 6.85 -5.66
CA GLU A 127 -10.14 6.70 -4.55
C GLU A 127 -11.54 6.35 -5.07
N THR A 128 -11.73 5.06 -5.33
CA THR A 128 -12.99 4.45 -5.80
C THR A 128 -13.31 3.25 -4.93
N SER A 129 -14.58 2.84 -4.90
CA SER A 129 -15.03 1.66 -4.14
C SER A 129 -14.30 0.37 -4.56
N ALA A 130 -13.97 0.22 -5.85
CA ALA A 130 -13.22 -0.91 -6.36
C ALA A 130 -11.78 -0.98 -5.80
N ASN A 131 -11.16 0.17 -5.53
CA ASN A 131 -9.77 0.27 -5.08
C ASN A 131 -9.63 0.38 -3.56
N ALA A 132 -10.73 0.62 -2.83
CA ALA A 132 -10.72 0.84 -1.39
C ALA A 132 -10.05 -0.29 -0.61
N ALA A 133 -10.21 -1.54 -1.06
CA ALA A 133 -9.57 -2.69 -0.44
C ALA A 133 -8.03 -2.67 -0.59
N TYR A 134 -7.52 -2.24 -1.76
CA TYR A 134 -6.09 -2.08 -2.00
C TYR A 134 -5.54 -0.91 -1.17
N ASN A 135 -6.13 0.29 -1.26
CA ASN A 135 -5.67 1.47 -0.54
C ASN A 135 -5.66 1.26 0.98
N ASN A 136 -6.66 0.57 1.54
CA ASN A 136 -6.67 0.22 2.97
C ASN A 136 -5.54 -0.74 3.38
N ARG A 137 -5.17 -1.70 2.52
CA ARG A 137 -4.04 -2.60 2.79
C ARG A 137 -2.72 -1.86 2.71
N LEU A 138 -2.57 -1.02 1.70
CA LEU A 138 -1.41 -0.16 1.55
C LEU A 138 -1.26 0.79 2.76
N ASN A 139 -2.32 1.49 3.14
CA ASN A 139 -2.32 2.39 4.30
C ASN A 139 -1.89 1.70 5.61
N LYS A 140 -2.27 0.43 5.79
CA LYS A 140 -1.83 -0.37 6.95
C LYS A 140 -0.36 -0.76 6.87
N ALA A 141 0.15 -1.06 5.69
CA ALA A 141 1.56 -1.35 5.49
C ALA A 141 2.43 -0.10 5.68
N ALA A 142 1.93 1.05 5.21
CA ALA A 142 2.55 2.37 5.35
C ALA A 142 2.44 2.97 6.77
N GLY A 143 1.69 2.35 7.69
CA GLY A 143 1.46 2.95 9.00
C GLY A 143 0.75 4.31 8.95
N GLY A 144 0.09 4.64 7.83
CA GLY A 144 -0.51 5.94 7.58
C GLY A 144 0.41 7.00 6.96
N GLN A 145 1.66 6.65 6.61
CA GLN A 145 2.62 7.60 6.04
C GLN A 145 2.28 7.95 4.58
N ASP A 146 2.29 9.25 4.29
CA ASP A 146 2.08 9.79 2.94
C ASP A 146 3.34 10.52 2.46
N VAL A 147 3.59 10.49 1.15
CA VAL A 147 4.82 11.04 0.55
C VAL A 147 4.97 12.53 0.81
N SER A 148 3.88 13.26 1.06
CA SER A 148 3.92 14.67 1.43
C SER A 148 4.87 14.93 2.61
N GLU A 149 4.98 13.99 3.56
CA GLU A 149 5.89 14.08 4.71
C GLU A 149 7.38 14.09 4.33
N LEU A 150 7.73 13.61 3.13
CA LEU A 150 9.09 13.61 2.59
C LEU A 150 9.38 14.81 1.69
N LEU A 151 8.34 15.43 1.14
CA LEU A 151 8.44 16.51 0.16
C LEU A 151 8.32 17.90 0.80
N GLU A 152 7.82 17.98 2.04
CA GLU A 152 7.79 19.19 2.86
C GLU A 152 9.15 19.43 3.53
N ASP A 153 10.19 19.72 2.74
CA ASP A 153 11.44 20.34 3.19
C ASP A 153 12.08 21.20 2.08
#